data_AF-A0AAP2RDD3-F1
#
_entry.id   AF-A0AAP2RDD3-F1
#
_cell.length_a   1.000
_cell.length_b   1.000
_cell.length_c   1.000
_cell.angle_alpha   90.00
_cell.angle_beta   90.00
_cell.angle_gamma   90.00
#
_symmetry.space_group_name_H-M   'P 1'
#
loop_
_entity.id
_entity.type
_entity.pdbx_description
1 polymer ?
#
loop_
_entity_poly.entity_id
_entity_poly.type
_entity_poly.pdbx_seq_one_letter_code
_entity_poly.pdbx_strand_id
1 'polypeptide(L)'
;MSALDLAKALALISIFTYRFSKGASSVAGGMSYDAMKAVDMSGLMEYLAGSDRVSARDVLEKYKQYYISSADKTRARLELAKSRVKAASISEEEKRWLIRKLEEGTGWLKELGSKIASAKGEAGFNKVTTGIFDKWHLIKLLPSSAEGCALTASMRSDIKRIRMNSGLTSEKAVYLSEAGDHNIRAYNLFRTIMRLDVRSDLWEAEEMRLEAYKEASAALEKLKKING
;
A
#
# COMPACT_ATOMS: atom_id res chain seq x y z
N MET A 1 -3.24 20.30 12.01
CA MET A 1 -3.50 18.85 12.09
C MET A 1 -2.26 18.21 12.67
N SER A 2 -2.32 17.60 13.85
CA SER A 2 -1.12 17.04 14.49
C SER A 2 -0.72 15.71 13.82
N ALA A 3 0.55 15.30 13.92
CA ALA A 3 1.00 13.99 13.46
C ALA A 3 0.20 12.85 14.12
N LEU A 4 -0.31 13.09 15.34
CA LEU A 4 -1.19 12.19 16.07
C LEU A 4 -2.58 12.08 15.42
N ASP A 5 -3.12 13.17 14.85
CA ASP A 5 -4.41 13.15 14.14
C ASP A 5 -4.30 12.41 12.80
N LEU A 6 -3.17 12.58 12.11
CA LEU A 6 -2.86 11.83 10.89
C LEU A 6 -2.67 10.33 11.19
N ALA A 7 -1.95 9.99 12.26
CA ALA A 7 -1.75 8.61 12.69
C ALA A 7 -3.06 7.94 13.14
N LYS A 8 -3.93 8.67 13.86
CA LYS A 8 -5.27 8.21 14.24
C LYS A 8 -6.14 7.94 13.02
N ALA A 9 -6.13 8.85 12.03
CA ALA A 9 -6.88 8.67 10.79
C ALA A 9 -6.38 7.46 9.99
N LEU A 10 -5.06 7.28 9.87
CA LEU A 10 -4.45 6.13 9.19
C LEU A 10 -4.70 4.80 9.92
N ALA A 11 -4.62 4.79 11.25
CA ALA A 11 -4.90 3.61 12.06
C ALA A 11 -6.38 3.21 12.00
N LEU A 12 -7.31 4.17 12.05
CA LEU A 12 -8.75 3.93 11.89
C LEU A 12 -9.08 3.37 10.51
N ILE A 13 -8.45 3.89 9.44
CA ILE A 13 -8.60 3.35 8.08
C ILE A 13 -8.07 1.91 8.02
N SER A 14 -6.89 1.63 8.57
CA SER A 14 -6.32 0.27 8.59
C SER A 14 -7.15 -0.71 9.42
N ILE A 15 -7.69 -0.30 10.58
CA ILE A 15 -8.58 -1.14 11.40
C ILE A 15 -9.92 -1.41 10.70
N PHE A 16 -10.49 -0.42 9.99
CA PHE A 16 -11.69 -0.63 9.18
C PHE A 16 -11.43 -1.62 8.03
N THR A 17 -10.27 -1.52 7.38
CA THR A 17 -9.83 -2.50 6.37
C THR A 17 -9.65 -3.89 6.98
N TYR A 18 -9.11 -3.99 8.20
CA TYR A 18 -8.90 -5.25 8.93
C TYR A 18 -10.20 -5.92 9.42
N ARG A 19 -11.21 -5.14 9.85
CA ARG A 19 -12.53 -5.71 10.22
C ARG A 19 -13.31 -6.21 9.01
N PHE A 20 -13.09 -5.63 7.83
CA PHE A 20 -13.59 -6.22 6.58
C PHE A 20 -12.83 -7.49 6.18
N SER A 21 -11.52 -7.58 6.44
CA SER A 21 -10.72 -8.76 6.05
C SER A 21 -10.96 -10.00 6.90
N LYS A 22 -11.42 -9.87 8.15
CA LYS A 22 -11.74 -11.05 9.01
C LYS A 22 -13.10 -11.70 8.74
N GLY A 23 -13.96 -11.07 7.94
CA GLY A 23 -15.24 -11.65 7.49
C GLY A 23 -15.35 -11.81 5.97
N ALA A 24 -14.38 -11.29 5.21
CA ALA A 24 -14.29 -11.44 3.78
C ALA A 24 -12.88 -11.88 3.40
N SER A 25 -12.69 -13.18 3.24
CA SER A 25 -11.52 -13.80 2.62
C SER A 25 -11.32 -13.42 1.13
N SER A 26 -11.91 -12.32 0.65
CA SER A 26 -12.14 -12.11 -0.78
C SER A 26 -12.12 -10.65 -1.26
N VAL A 27 -11.81 -9.66 -0.42
CA VAL A 27 -11.82 -8.24 -0.85
C VAL A 27 -10.48 -7.56 -0.62
N ALA A 28 -9.51 -7.92 -1.45
CA ALA A 28 -8.44 -7.00 -1.79
C ALA A 28 -9.04 -5.90 -2.67
N GLY A 29 -9.05 -4.66 -2.16
CA GLY A 29 -9.61 -3.50 -2.85
C GLY A 29 -9.23 -3.44 -4.33
N GLY A 30 -10.20 -3.75 -5.18
CA GLY A 30 -10.21 -3.51 -6.62
C GLY A 30 -9.65 -4.61 -7.53
N MET A 31 -8.99 -5.64 -7.02
CA MET A 31 -8.70 -6.89 -7.77
C MET A 31 -8.47 -7.97 -6.72
N SER A 32 -9.44 -8.85 -6.48
CA SER A 32 -9.15 -10.07 -5.71
C SER A 32 -8.37 -11.03 -6.60
N TYR A 33 -7.41 -11.72 -6.01
CA TYR A 33 -6.65 -12.82 -6.63
C TYR A 33 -7.60 -13.88 -7.22
N ASP A 34 -8.77 -14.05 -6.58
CA ASP A 34 -9.85 -14.91 -7.05
C ASP A 34 -10.69 -14.31 -8.18
N ALA A 35 -10.84 -12.99 -8.31
CA ALA A 35 -11.62 -12.41 -9.40
C ALA A 35 -10.97 -12.61 -10.78
N MET A 36 -9.68 -12.97 -10.86
CA MET A 36 -9.05 -13.38 -12.13
C MET A 36 -8.90 -14.91 -12.26
N LYS A 37 -8.81 -15.66 -11.16
CA LYS A 37 -8.79 -17.15 -11.19
C LYS A 37 -10.19 -17.77 -11.29
N ALA A 38 -11.23 -17.11 -10.78
CA ALA A 38 -12.62 -17.55 -10.75
C ALA A 38 -13.46 -16.97 -11.89
N VAL A 39 -12.94 -15.99 -12.64
CA VAL A 39 -13.53 -15.64 -13.94
C VAL A 39 -12.99 -16.65 -14.93
N ASP A 40 -13.74 -17.72 -15.11
CA ASP A 40 -13.64 -18.53 -16.30
C ASP A 40 -13.94 -17.63 -17.51
N MET A 41 -12.89 -17.15 -18.17
CA MET A 41 -13.01 -16.30 -19.36
C MET A 41 -13.60 -17.08 -20.54
N SER A 42 -13.63 -18.43 -20.50
CA SER A 42 -14.32 -19.27 -21.48
C SER A 42 -15.83 -19.05 -21.40
N GLY A 43 -16.42 -19.14 -20.20
CA GLY A 43 -17.86 -18.97 -19.98
C GLY A 43 -18.37 -17.54 -20.19
N LEU A 44 -17.55 -16.52 -19.93
CA LEU A 44 -17.92 -15.12 -20.22
C LEU A 44 -17.97 -14.84 -21.73
N MET A 45 -17.07 -15.45 -22.50
CA MET A 45 -17.03 -15.34 -23.96
C MET A 45 -18.15 -16.16 -24.64
N GLU A 46 -18.51 -17.33 -24.11
CA GLU A 46 -19.68 -18.09 -24.56
C GLU A 46 -21.00 -17.34 -24.27
N TYR A 47 -21.12 -16.71 -23.10
CA TYR A 47 -22.30 -15.90 -22.74
C TYR A 47 -22.46 -14.67 -23.65
N LEU A 48 -21.36 -14.04 -24.05
CA LEU A 48 -21.33 -12.91 -25.01
C LEU A 48 -21.51 -13.35 -26.48
N ALA A 49 -21.18 -14.60 -26.82
CA ALA A 49 -21.41 -15.17 -28.14
C ALA A 49 -22.88 -15.57 -28.36
N GLY A 50 -23.63 -15.84 -27.27
CA GLY A 50 -24.99 -16.37 -27.32
C GLY A 50 -26.13 -15.37 -27.16
N SER A 51 -25.88 -14.10 -26.78
CA SER A 51 -26.97 -13.12 -26.60
C SER A 51 -26.54 -11.66 -26.85
N ASP A 52 -27.15 -11.06 -27.87
CA ASP A 52 -27.30 -9.63 -28.18
C ASP A 52 -26.07 -8.67 -28.17
N ARG A 53 -25.72 -8.21 -29.39
CA ARG A 53 -25.38 -6.81 -29.76
C ARG A 53 -24.11 -6.12 -29.22
N VAL A 54 -23.19 -6.76 -28.52
CA VAL A 54 -21.91 -6.12 -28.12
C VAL A 54 -20.78 -6.58 -29.03
N SER A 55 -20.13 -5.66 -29.75
CA SER A 55 -19.01 -6.04 -30.62
C SER A 55 -17.76 -6.40 -29.80
N ALA A 56 -16.94 -7.34 -30.28
CA ALA A 56 -15.66 -7.69 -29.63
C ALA A 56 -14.74 -6.47 -29.40
N ARG A 57 -14.88 -5.44 -30.24
CA ARG A 57 -14.22 -4.14 -30.08
C ARG A 57 -14.69 -3.39 -28.84
N ASP A 58 -16.00 -3.37 -28.56
CA ASP A 58 -16.58 -2.69 -27.40
C ASP A 58 -16.17 -3.39 -26.09
N VAL A 59 -16.08 -4.73 -26.13
CA VAL A 59 -15.58 -5.54 -25.02
C VAL A 59 -14.12 -5.21 -24.71
N LEU A 60 -13.26 -5.18 -25.74
CA LEU A 60 -11.84 -4.82 -25.59
C LEU A 60 -11.67 -3.40 -25.03
N GLU A 61 -12.47 -2.44 -25.50
CA GLU A 61 -12.40 -1.06 -25.02
C GLU A 61 -12.79 -0.95 -23.54
N LYS A 62 -13.83 -1.66 -23.11
CA LYS A 62 -14.20 -1.75 -21.68
C LYS A 62 -13.06 -2.34 -20.83
N TYR A 63 -12.37 -3.38 -21.31
CA TYR A 63 -11.22 -3.94 -20.60
C TYR A 63 -10.07 -2.93 -20.46
N LYS A 64 -9.73 -2.21 -21.54
CA LYS A 64 -8.72 -1.16 -21.46
C LYS A 64 -9.08 -0.10 -20.44
N GLN A 65 -10.33 0.39 -20.48
CA GLN A 65 -10.83 1.38 -19.53
C GLN A 65 -10.75 0.88 -18.08
N TYR A 66 -11.06 -0.40 -17.84
CA TYR A 66 -10.93 -1.01 -16.52
C TYR A 66 -9.48 -0.96 -16.01
N TYR A 67 -8.50 -1.40 -16.80
CA TYR A 67 -7.10 -1.37 -16.38
C TYR A 67 -6.59 0.06 -16.19
N ILE A 68 -6.93 1.00 -17.08
CA ILE A 68 -6.53 2.40 -16.96
C ILE A 68 -7.11 3.01 -15.68
N SER A 69 -8.40 2.80 -15.41
CA SER A 69 -9.06 3.24 -14.17
C SER A 69 -8.40 2.65 -12.92
N SER A 70 -8.03 1.37 -12.96
CA SER A 70 -7.29 0.72 -11.86
C SER A 70 -5.90 1.35 -11.65
N ALA A 71 -5.19 1.67 -12.75
CA ALA A 71 -3.89 2.34 -12.70
C ALA A 71 -4.03 3.74 -12.11
N ASP A 72 -5.04 4.51 -12.55
CA ASP A 72 -5.31 5.85 -12.06
C ASP A 72 -5.67 5.87 -10.57
N LYS A 73 -6.48 4.90 -10.10
CA LYS A 73 -6.77 4.72 -8.67
C LYS A 73 -5.50 4.45 -7.86
N THR A 74 -4.62 3.60 -8.37
CA THR A 74 -3.36 3.27 -7.68
C THR A 74 -2.41 4.48 -7.69
N ARG A 75 -2.36 5.24 -8.80
CA ARG A 75 -1.59 6.49 -8.93
C ARG A 75 -2.07 7.55 -7.94
N ALA A 76 -3.38 7.74 -7.80
CA ALA A 76 -3.94 8.68 -6.83
C ALA A 76 -3.52 8.34 -5.38
N ARG A 77 -3.44 7.04 -5.04
CA ARG A 77 -2.93 6.60 -3.73
C ARG A 77 -1.44 6.88 -3.54
N LEU A 78 -0.62 6.70 -4.58
CA LEU A 78 0.81 7.04 -4.53
C LEU A 78 1.03 8.55 -4.33
N GLU A 79 0.28 9.40 -5.03
CA GLU A 79 0.37 10.86 -4.89
C GLU A 79 -0.12 11.35 -3.52
N LEU A 80 -1.17 10.72 -2.98
CA LEU A 80 -1.62 10.98 -1.61
C LEU A 80 -0.55 10.60 -0.58
N ALA A 81 0.03 9.40 -0.71
CA ALA A 81 1.12 8.95 0.16
C ALA A 81 2.33 9.88 0.06
N LYS A 82 2.69 10.32 -1.15
CA LYS A 82 3.78 11.29 -1.39
C LYS A 82 3.53 12.61 -0.66
N SER A 83 2.30 13.12 -0.72
CA SER A 83 1.91 14.34 -0.01
C SER A 83 2.01 14.18 1.50
N ARG A 84 1.62 13.02 2.04
CA ARG A 84 1.73 12.70 3.48
C ARG A 84 3.19 12.54 3.92
N VAL A 85 4.04 11.88 3.11
CA VAL A 85 5.48 11.77 3.36
C VAL A 85 6.14 13.15 3.37
N LYS A 86 5.79 14.05 2.44
CA LYS A 86 6.30 15.43 2.41
C LYS A 86 5.93 16.21 3.68
N ALA A 87 4.72 16.00 4.20
CA ALA A 87 4.23 16.63 5.42
C ALA A 87 4.80 15.99 6.71
N ALA A 88 5.44 14.82 6.63
CA ALA A 88 5.96 14.13 7.81
C ALA A 88 7.21 14.83 8.38
N SER A 89 7.32 14.86 9.71
CA SER A 89 8.47 15.42 10.42
C SER A 89 9.62 14.40 10.51
N ILE A 90 10.19 14.05 9.36
CA ILE A 90 11.30 13.08 9.21
C ILE A 90 12.50 13.73 8.50
N SER A 91 13.65 13.04 8.48
CA SER A 91 14.86 13.57 7.83
C SER A 91 14.67 13.73 6.31
N GLU A 92 15.35 14.71 5.73
CA GLU A 92 15.27 14.98 4.28
C GLU A 92 15.79 13.81 3.43
N GLU A 93 16.77 13.06 3.94
CA GLU A 93 17.25 11.84 3.29
C GLU A 93 16.14 10.78 3.19
N GLU A 94 15.43 10.53 4.30
CA GLU A 94 14.34 9.56 4.35
C GLU A 94 13.18 10.00 3.45
N LYS A 95 12.82 11.30 3.48
CA LYS A 95 11.80 11.86 2.57
C LYS A 95 12.16 11.63 1.12
N ARG A 96 13.40 11.98 0.71
CA ARG A 96 13.85 11.81 -0.69
C ARG A 96 13.78 10.36 -1.13
N TRP A 97 14.22 9.43 -0.28
CA TRP A 97 14.19 8.00 -0.59
C TRP A 97 12.75 7.49 -0.77
N LEU A 98 11.83 7.83 0.15
CA LEU A 98 10.43 7.44 0.08
C LEU A 98 9.70 8.05 -1.13
N ILE A 99 9.90 9.35 -1.39
CA ILE A 99 9.29 10.04 -2.52
C ILE A 99 9.75 9.43 -3.84
N ARG A 100 11.05 9.15 -3.98
CA ARG A 100 11.58 8.51 -5.18
C ARG A 100 10.89 7.18 -5.47
N LYS A 101 10.67 6.34 -4.45
CA LYS A 101 9.97 5.06 -4.63
C LYS A 101 8.53 5.22 -5.08
N LEU A 102 7.81 6.20 -4.52
CA LEU A 102 6.45 6.52 -4.94
C LEU A 102 6.40 7.06 -6.38
N GLU A 103 7.39 7.86 -6.78
CA GLU A 103 7.53 8.39 -8.14
C GLU A 103 7.87 7.29 -9.16
N GLU A 104 8.74 6.34 -8.80
CA GLU A 104 9.03 5.15 -9.62
C GLU A 104 7.74 4.36 -9.93
N GLY A 105 6.89 4.13 -8.92
CA GLY A 105 5.59 3.47 -9.10
C GLY A 105 4.61 4.29 -9.95
N THR A 106 4.55 5.61 -9.72
CA THR A 106 3.69 6.53 -10.46
C THR A 106 4.08 6.58 -11.94
N GLY A 107 5.38 6.67 -12.23
CA GLY A 107 5.93 6.65 -13.58
C GLY A 107 5.56 5.38 -14.33
N TRP A 108 5.74 4.22 -13.67
CA TRP A 108 5.37 2.94 -14.26
C TRP A 108 3.88 2.83 -14.59
N LEU A 109 2.99 3.26 -13.69
CA LEU A 109 1.54 3.24 -13.93
C LEU A 109 1.13 4.16 -15.09
N LYS A 110 1.78 5.33 -15.22
CA LYS A 110 1.53 6.26 -16.34
C LYS A 110 1.95 5.64 -17.67
N GLU A 111 3.11 5.00 -17.71
CA GLU A 111 3.60 4.28 -18.90
C GLU A 111 2.66 3.13 -19.26
N LEU A 112 2.24 2.35 -18.27
CA LEU A 112 1.33 1.22 -18.47
C LEU A 112 -0.03 1.67 -19.01
N GLY A 113 -0.65 2.70 -18.43
CA GLY A 113 -1.91 3.26 -18.92
C GLY A 113 -1.81 3.73 -20.38
N SER A 114 -0.69 4.36 -20.74
CA SER A 114 -0.42 4.81 -22.12
C SER A 114 -0.28 3.61 -23.07
N LYS A 115 0.44 2.56 -22.67
CA LYS A 115 0.59 1.33 -23.45
C LYS A 115 -0.76 0.63 -23.67
N ILE A 116 -1.59 0.52 -22.63
CA ILE A 116 -2.93 -0.08 -22.71
C ILE A 116 -3.83 0.70 -23.66
N ALA A 117 -3.87 2.03 -23.54
CA ALA A 117 -4.66 2.88 -24.42
C ALA A 117 -4.26 2.69 -25.89
N SER A 118 -2.94 2.64 -26.16
CA SER A 118 -2.38 2.50 -27.51
C SER A 118 -2.45 1.08 -28.10
N ALA A 119 -2.77 0.07 -27.30
CA ALA A 119 -2.75 -1.33 -27.72
C ALA A 119 -3.78 -1.59 -28.83
N LYS A 120 -3.34 -2.17 -29.97
CA LYS A 120 -4.22 -2.48 -31.10
C LYS A 120 -4.69 -3.93 -31.03
N GLY A 121 -6.00 -4.11 -31.03
CA GLY A 121 -6.63 -5.44 -30.98
C GLY A 121 -6.30 -6.21 -29.69
N GLU A 122 -6.80 -7.43 -29.62
CA GLU A 122 -6.65 -8.29 -28.45
C GLU A 122 -5.20 -8.73 -28.25
N ALA A 123 -4.50 -9.16 -29.31
CA ALA A 123 -3.10 -9.58 -29.22
C ALA A 123 -2.18 -8.47 -28.71
N GLY A 124 -2.41 -7.22 -29.16
CA GLY A 124 -1.66 -6.06 -28.67
C GLY A 124 -1.93 -5.77 -27.20
N PHE A 125 -3.18 -5.91 -26.76
CA PHE A 125 -3.57 -5.73 -25.36
C PHE A 125 -2.97 -6.82 -24.48
N ASN A 126 -3.07 -8.09 -24.86
CA ASN A 126 -2.50 -9.23 -24.13
C ASN A 126 -0.98 -9.11 -24.00
N LYS A 127 -0.27 -8.61 -25.02
CA LYS A 127 1.18 -8.36 -24.94
C LYS A 127 1.53 -7.33 -23.87
N VAL A 128 0.67 -6.33 -23.63
CA VAL A 128 0.89 -5.31 -22.62
C VAL A 128 0.52 -5.80 -21.22
N THR A 129 -0.50 -6.64 -21.09
CA THR A 129 -1.04 -7.10 -19.80
C THR A 129 -0.43 -8.40 -19.29
N THR A 130 0.25 -9.17 -20.14
CA THR A 130 0.94 -10.39 -19.73
C THR A 130 2.09 -10.07 -18.78
N GLY A 131 2.14 -10.74 -17.62
CA GLY A 131 3.26 -10.65 -16.69
C GLY A 131 3.38 -9.34 -15.90
N ILE A 132 2.35 -8.46 -15.94
CA ILE A 132 2.39 -7.20 -15.17
C ILE A 132 1.91 -7.35 -13.73
N PHE A 133 1.29 -8.48 -13.39
CA PHE A 133 0.58 -8.68 -12.12
C PHE A 133 1.48 -8.48 -10.91
N ASP A 134 2.67 -9.11 -10.91
CA ASP A 134 3.57 -9.06 -9.77
C ASP A 134 4.08 -7.65 -9.52
N LYS A 135 4.49 -6.96 -10.59
CA LYS A 135 4.91 -5.56 -10.53
C LYS A 135 3.79 -4.65 -10.08
N TRP A 136 2.57 -4.89 -10.56
CA TRP A 136 1.40 -4.13 -10.13
C TRP A 136 1.16 -4.31 -8.62
N HIS A 137 1.21 -5.55 -8.12
CA HIS A 137 0.98 -5.85 -6.72
C HIS A 137 2.01 -5.14 -5.82
N LEU A 138 3.30 -5.19 -6.18
CA LEU A 138 4.35 -4.44 -5.47
C LEU A 138 4.04 -2.95 -5.40
N ILE A 139 3.62 -2.35 -6.52
CA ILE A 139 3.28 -0.93 -6.58
C ILE A 139 2.08 -0.60 -5.69
N LYS A 140 1.12 -1.52 -5.51
CA LYS A 140 0.00 -1.34 -4.57
C LYS A 140 0.44 -1.31 -3.10
N LEU A 141 1.56 -1.94 -2.76
CA LEU A 141 2.10 -1.94 -1.39
C LEU A 141 2.83 -0.64 -1.04
N LEU A 142 3.39 0.04 -2.05
CA LEU A 142 4.21 1.25 -1.85
C LEU A 142 3.52 2.38 -1.04
N PRO A 143 2.25 2.76 -1.29
CA PRO A 143 1.61 3.84 -0.53
C PRO A 143 1.61 3.57 0.97
N SER A 144 1.09 2.41 1.37
CA SER A 144 1.01 2.02 2.78
C SER A 144 2.38 1.88 3.44
N SER A 145 3.34 1.29 2.73
CA SER A 145 4.68 1.08 3.27
C SER A 145 5.46 2.38 3.41
N ALA A 146 5.31 3.31 2.47
CA ALA A 146 5.94 4.62 2.55
C ALA A 146 5.36 5.46 3.70
N GLU A 147 4.04 5.45 3.87
CA GLU A 147 3.38 6.09 5.01
C GLU A 147 3.81 5.45 6.34
N GLY A 148 3.93 4.12 6.37
CA GLY A 148 4.42 3.37 7.53
C GLY A 148 5.85 3.73 7.92
N CYS A 149 6.77 3.83 6.95
CA CYS A 149 8.13 4.32 7.17
C CYS A 149 8.14 5.75 7.73
N ALA A 150 7.36 6.66 7.13
CA ALA A 150 7.29 8.05 7.59
C ALA A 150 6.74 8.16 9.02
N LEU A 151 5.71 7.38 9.35
CA LEU A 151 5.11 7.31 10.67
C LEU A 151 6.11 6.81 11.72
N THR A 152 6.76 5.68 11.46
CA THR A 152 7.71 5.06 12.41
C THR A 152 9.02 5.85 12.55
N ALA A 153 9.45 6.54 11.48
CA ALA A 153 10.54 7.50 11.56
C ALA A 153 10.17 8.73 12.42
N SER A 154 8.94 9.22 12.32
CA SER A 154 8.44 10.32 13.17
C SER A 154 8.37 9.88 14.64
N MET A 155 7.81 8.70 14.92
CA MET A 155 7.79 8.12 16.27
C MET A 155 9.19 7.94 16.85
N ARG A 156 10.18 7.55 16.04
CA ARG A 156 11.57 7.42 16.48
C ARG A 156 12.12 8.75 17.02
N SER A 157 11.79 9.86 16.38
CA SER A 157 12.17 11.21 16.84
C SER A 157 11.50 11.56 18.16
N ASP A 158 10.21 11.23 18.32
CA ASP A 158 9.48 11.43 19.58
C ASP A 158 10.07 10.58 20.71
N ILE A 159 10.35 9.30 20.46
CA ILE A 159 10.97 8.38 21.43
C ILE A 159 12.33 8.93 21.90
N LYS A 160 13.16 9.41 20.97
CA LYS A 160 14.45 10.03 21.30
C LYS A 160 14.27 11.27 22.18
N ARG A 161 13.33 12.15 21.83
CA ARG A 161 13.03 13.36 22.62
C ARG A 161 12.56 13.02 24.02
N ILE A 162 11.63 12.06 24.16
CA ILE A 162 11.11 11.62 25.46
C ILE A 162 12.23 10.99 26.29
N ARG A 163 13.12 10.19 25.68
CA ARG A 163 14.25 9.54 26.38
C ARG A 163 15.23 10.55 26.98
N MET A 164 15.34 11.75 26.41
CA MET A 164 16.18 12.82 26.95
C MET A 164 15.55 13.53 28.16
N ASN A 165 14.29 13.24 28.50
CA ASN A 165 13.63 13.79 29.67
C ASN A 165 13.96 12.98 30.93
N SER A 166 14.67 13.59 31.88
CA SER A 166 15.10 12.96 33.14
C SER A 166 13.97 12.72 34.16
N GLY A 167 12.76 13.21 33.92
CA GLY A 167 11.61 13.09 34.83
C GLY A 167 10.73 11.85 34.62
N LEU A 168 11.17 10.84 33.86
CA LEU A 168 10.38 9.63 33.60
C LEU A 168 10.33 8.72 34.84
N THR A 169 9.12 8.38 35.29
CA THR A 169 8.89 7.29 36.24
C THR A 169 9.36 5.94 35.67
N SER A 170 9.74 4.98 36.52
CA SER A 170 10.17 3.64 36.09
C SER A 170 9.19 2.94 35.16
N GLU A 171 7.88 3.04 35.42
CA GLU A 171 6.84 2.45 34.55
C GLU A 171 6.85 3.06 33.14
N LYS A 172 6.84 4.40 33.06
CA LYS A 172 6.93 5.12 31.77
C LYS A 172 8.24 4.84 31.04
N ALA A 173 9.34 4.58 31.75
CA ALA A 173 10.60 4.16 31.13
C ALA A 173 10.48 2.77 30.46
N VAL A 174 9.76 1.83 31.08
CA VAL A 174 9.45 0.52 30.46
C VAL A 174 8.61 0.71 29.20
N TYR A 175 7.51 1.49 29.28
CA TYR A 175 6.68 1.77 28.10
C TYR A 175 7.48 2.44 26.97
N LEU A 176 8.41 3.34 27.29
CA LEU A 176 9.27 3.97 26.29
C LEU A 176 10.23 2.98 25.63
N SER A 177 10.75 2.01 26.38
CA SER A 177 11.60 0.95 25.84
C SER A 177 10.81 0.08 24.88
N GLU A 178 9.65 -0.42 25.31
CA GLU A 178 8.77 -1.27 24.49
C GLU A 178 8.32 -0.54 23.21
N ALA A 179 7.96 0.75 23.33
CA ALA A 179 7.65 1.59 22.18
C ALA A 179 8.81 1.65 21.18
N GLY A 180 10.04 1.76 21.68
CA GLY A 180 11.27 1.71 20.90
C GLY A 180 11.41 0.43 20.09
N ASP A 181 11.24 -0.71 20.75
CA ASP A 181 11.43 -2.03 20.13
C ASP A 181 10.38 -2.29 19.05
N HIS A 182 9.10 -2.05 19.36
CA HIS A 182 8.01 -2.17 18.39
C HIS A 182 8.20 -1.23 17.20
N ASN A 183 8.61 0.02 17.44
CA ASN A 183 8.87 0.98 16.38
C ASN A 183 10.04 0.57 15.46
N ILE A 184 11.11 -0.02 16.02
CA ILE A 184 12.24 -0.54 15.24
C ILE A 184 11.77 -1.70 14.35
N ARG A 185 11.01 -2.65 14.90
CA ARG A 185 10.46 -3.78 14.15
C ARG A 185 9.55 -3.31 13.00
N ALA A 186 8.58 -2.45 13.31
CA ALA A 186 7.68 -1.89 12.31
C ALA A 186 8.41 -1.17 11.17
N TYR A 187 9.37 -0.29 11.52
CA TYR A 187 10.16 0.46 10.54
C TYR A 187 10.93 -0.48 9.61
N ASN A 188 11.56 -1.52 10.16
CA ASN A 188 12.32 -2.49 9.37
C ASN A 188 11.42 -3.26 8.42
N LEU A 189 10.25 -3.71 8.86
CA LEU A 189 9.28 -4.41 8.00
C LEU A 189 8.79 -3.52 6.84
N PHE A 190 8.37 -2.28 7.12
CA PHE A 190 7.98 -1.35 6.06
C PHE A 190 9.12 -1.07 5.08
N ARG A 191 10.35 -0.90 5.59
CA ARG A 191 11.54 -0.65 4.78
C ARG A 191 11.90 -1.86 3.90
N THR A 192 11.68 -3.08 4.39
CA THR A 192 11.83 -4.31 3.60
C THR A 192 10.82 -4.35 2.47
N ILE A 193 9.54 -4.07 2.73
CA ILE A 193 8.49 -4.06 1.70
C ILE A 193 8.81 -3.05 0.60
N MET A 194 9.33 -1.87 0.95
CA MET A 194 9.76 -0.83 0.00
C MET A 194 10.93 -1.23 -0.91
N ARG A 195 11.60 -2.35 -0.63
CA ARG A 195 12.76 -2.86 -1.37
C ARG A 195 12.48 -4.13 -2.15
N LEU A 196 11.27 -4.68 -2.05
CA LEU A 196 10.88 -5.89 -2.78
C LEU A 196 10.91 -5.65 -4.30
N ASP A 197 11.13 -6.74 -5.03
CA ASP A 197 11.10 -6.78 -6.48
C ASP A 197 10.15 -7.87 -6.99
N VAL A 198 10.01 -7.98 -8.31
CA VAL A 198 9.06 -8.91 -8.97
C VAL A 198 9.34 -10.39 -8.71
N ARG A 199 10.47 -10.73 -8.10
CA ARG A 199 10.82 -12.11 -7.73
C ARG A 199 10.48 -12.42 -6.28
N SER A 200 10.02 -11.43 -5.52
CA SER A 200 9.67 -11.58 -4.11
C SER A 200 8.34 -12.30 -3.93
N ASP A 201 8.18 -13.00 -2.81
CA ASP A 201 6.89 -13.59 -2.44
C ASP A 201 5.91 -12.48 -2.05
N LEU A 202 4.89 -12.30 -2.89
CA LEU A 202 3.88 -11.24 -2.72
C LEU A 202 2.88 -11.55 -1.61
N TRP A 203 2.68 -12.83 -1.29
CA TRP A 203 1.84 -13.23 -0.18
C TRP A 203 2.54 -12.90 1.14
N GLU A 204 3.81 -13.30 1.26
CA GLU A 204 4.65 -12.95 2.40
C GLU A 204 4.77 -11.42 2.57
N ALA A 205 4.84 -10.68 1.47
CA ALA A 205 4.87 -9.21 1.50
C ALA A 205 3.61 -8.60 2.14
N GLU A 206 2.44 -9.17 1.91
CA GLU A 206 1.19 -8.71 2.50
C GLU A 206 1.11 -9.06 3.99
N GLU A 207 1.56 -10.26 4.38
CA GLU A 207 1.68 -10.65 5.79
C GLU A 207 2.66 -9.75 6.55
N MET A 208 3.84 -9.47 5.95
CA MET A 208 4.81 -8.50 6.48
C MET A 208 4.19 -7.12 6.66
N ARG A 209 3.35 -6.67 5.72
CA ARG A 209 2.66 -5.39 5.82
C ARG A 209 1.71 -5.35 7.01
N LEU A 210 0.94 -6.41 7.23
CA LEU A 210 0.02 -6.51 8.36
C LEU A 210 0.76 -6.52 9.71
N GLU A 211 1.84 -7.28 9.82
CA GLU A 211 2.67 -7.31 11.03
C GLU A 211 3.32 -5.95 11.29
N ALA A 212 3.80 -5.26 10.25
CA ALA A 212 4.36 -3.92 10.38
C ALA A 212 3.36 -2.92 10.99
N TYR A 213 2.09 -2.98 10.58
CA TYR A 213 1.03 -2.15 11.15
C TYR A 213 0.69 -2.51 12.60
N LYS A 214 0.68 -3.80 12.93
CA LYS A 214 0.46 -4.26 14.30
C LYS A 214 1.57 -3.78 15.23
N GLU A 215 2.83 -3.90 14.81
CA GLU A 215 3.98 -3.39 15.55
C GLU A 215 3.94 -1.86 15.69
N ALA A 216 3.61 -1.13 14.61
CA ALA A 216 3.46 0.33 14.68
C ALA A 216 2.33 0.75 15.63
N SER A 217 1.23 0.00 15.65
CA SER A 217 0.10 0.25 16.56
C SER A 217 0.48 -0.02 18.01
N ALA A 218 1.18 -1.12 18.28
CA ALA A 218 1.71 -1.42 19.61
C ALA A 218 2.65 -0.31 20.11
N ALA A 219 3.55 0.18 19.25
CA ALA A 219 4.42 1.31 19.58
C ALA A 219 3.62 2.57 19.98
N LEU A 220 2.59 2.91 19.19
CA LEU A 220 1.71 4.06 19.48
C LEU A 220 0.94 3.89 20.79
N GLU A 221 0.44 2.70 21.11
CA GLU A 221 -0.25 2.43 22.35
C GLU A 221 0.66 2.65 23.56
N LYS A 222 1.90 2.15 23.50
CA LYS A 222 2.89 2.38 24.55
C LYS A 222 3.23 3.87 24.69
N LEU A 223 3.40 4.60 23.58
CA LEU A 223 3.62 6.04 23.61
C LEU A 223 2.46 6.82 24.24
N LYS A 224 1.20 6.41 24.01
CA LYS A 224 0.03 7.05 24.65
C LYS A 224 0.07 6.90 26.17
N LYS A 225 0.44 5.72 26.68
CA LYS A 225 0.57 5.48 28.14
C LYS A 225 1.62 6.38 28.81
N ILE A 226 2.59 6.89 28.06
CA ILE A 226 3.59 7.83 28.57
C ILE A 226 2.99 9.23 28.72
N ASN A 227 2.19 9.66 27.75
CA ASN A 227 1.67 11.03 27.66
C ASN A 227 0.43 11.29 28.54
N GLY A 228 -0.32 10.24 28.90
CA GLY A 228 -1.57 10.38 29.67
C GLY A 228 -2.73 10.77 28.77
#